data_AF-A0A7D9K6B2-F1
#
_entry.id   AF-A0A7D9K6B2-F1
#
_cell.length_a   1.000
_cell.length_b   1.000
_cell.length_c   1.000
_cell.angle_alpha   90.00
_cell.angle_beta   90.00
_cell.angle_gamma   90.00
#
_symmetry.space_group_name_H-M   'P 1'
#
loop_
_entity.id
_entity.type
_entity.pdbx_description
1 polymer ?
#
loop_
_entity_poly.entity_id
_entity_poly.type
_entity_poly.pdbx_seq_one_letter_code
_entity_poly.pdbx_strand_id
1 'polypeptide(L)'
;MIDDLNNPTNQLIHSISSWHQLKKVIAVFLCTKKILRDRIQARSSVNNENFIANSHSNPLSAEDLAQAEIAIVKFIQLTMFPKEIMCLSNIKLEDSADYRKFQKSKKLTIKKVSSIHRLDPYLKDGILRVGGRLNRAELSPETAHPIILPYKNHVTILIIRHLHRQLGHVGRNHVIAAIREKYWVIKVNAA
;
A
#
# COMPACT_ATOMS: atom_id res chain seq x y z
N MET A 1 14.65 -3.19 19.94
CA MET A 1 13.64 -3.12 18.85
C MET A 1 12.34 -2.54 19.41
N ILE A 2 12.40 -1.33 19.99
CA ILE A 2 11.31 -0.68 20.75
C ILE A 2 11.06 0.76 20.25
N ASP A 3 11.81 1.28 19.27
CA ASP A 3 11.74 2.71 18.92
C ASP A 3 10.66 3.11 17.89
N ASP A 4 9.87 2.17 17.35
CA ASP A 4 8.84 2.49 16.34
C ASP A 4 7.49 2.94 16.94
N LEU A 5 7.24 2.72 18.24
CA LEU A 5 5.97 3.12 18.87
C LEU A 5 5.89 4.62 19.20
N ASN A 6 7.03 5.33 19.16
CA ASN A 6 7.11 6.75 19.48
C ASN A 6 6.95 7.67 18.25
N ASN A 7 6.74 7.09 17.06
CA ASN A 7 6.45 7.87 15.86
C ASN A 7 4.99 8.38 15.93
N PRO A 8 4.73 9.71 15.81
CA PRO A 8 3.37 10.26 15.85
C PRO A 8 2.46 9.66 14.78
N THR A 9 3.02 9.22 13.65
CA THR A 9 2.26 8.54 12.60
C THR A 9 1.76 7.17 13.05
N ASN A 10 2.58 6.40 13.77
CA ASN A 10 2.18 5.10 14.29
C ASN A 10 1.15 5.27 15.42
N GLN A 11 1.31 6.26 16.29
CA GLN A 11 0.31 6.59 17.31
C GLN A 11 -1.05 6.94 16.70
N LEU A 12 -1.07 7.75 15.63
CA LEU A 12 -2.30 8.06 14.89
C LEU A 12 -2.93 6.81 14.26
N ILE A 13 -2.13 5.94 13.65
CA ILE A 13 -2.65 4.70 13.04
C ILE A 13 -3.26 3.78 14.11
N HIS A 14 -2.60 3.63 15.26
CA HIS A 14 -3.04 2.77 16.35
C HIS A 14 -4.24 3.31 17.13
N SER A 15 -4.44 4.63 17.18
CA SER A 15 -5.61 5.23 17.85
C SER A 15 -6.91 5.00 17.07
N ILE A 16 -6.83 4.75 15.76
CA ILE A 16 -8.00 4.58 14.90
C ILE A 16 -8.39 3.10 14.79
N SER A 17 -9.66 2.79 15.07
CA SER A 17 -10.20 1.41 15.08
C SER A 17 -11.01 1.03 13.83
N SER A 18 -11.16 1.96 12.89
CA SER A 18 -11.94 1.79 11.66
C SER A 18 -11.12 2.08 10.41
N TRP A 19 -11.13 1.14 9.47
CA TRP A 19 -10.45 1.31 8.19
C TRP A 19 -10.94 2.54 7.41
N HIS A 20 -12.25 2.76 7.39
CA HIS A 20 -12.85 3.93 6.72
C HIS A 20 -12.43 5.25 7.35
N GLN A 21 -12.39 5.31 8.69
CA GLN A 21 -11.94 6.52 9.40
C GLN A 21 -10.46 6.78 9.14
N LEU A 22 -9.62 5.74 9.14
CA LEU A 22 -8.20 5.87 8.83
C LEU A 22 -8.00 6.42 7.41
N LYS A 23 -8.71 5.88 6.42
CA LYS A 23 -8.68 6.40 5.05
C LYS A 23 -9.10 7.86 4.97
N LYS A 24 -10.18 8.25 5.66
CA LYS A 24 -10.65 9.64 5.71
C LYS A 24 -9.60 10.59 6.30
N VAL A 25 -9.04 10.26 7.46
CA VAL A 25 -8.04 11.09 8.14
C VAL A 25 -6.80 11.27 7.26
N ILE A 26 -6.29 10.18 6.68
CA ILE A 26 -5.12 10.24 5.80
C ILE A 26 -5.43 10.99 4.50
N ALA A 27 -6.62 10.82 3.92
CA ALA A 27 -7.05 11.57 2.74
C ALA A 27 -7.08 13.08 3.02
N VAL A 28 -7.65 13.51 4.15
CA VAL A 28 -7.61 14.93 4.56
C VAL A 28 -6.18 15.43 4.72
N PHE A 29 -5.29 14.61 5.31
CA PHE A 29 -3.90 14.99 5.48
C PHE A 29 -3.18 15.16 4.15
N LEU A 30 -3.41 14.26 3.19
CA LEU A 30 -2.85 14.34 1.83
C LEU A 30 -3.40 15.54 1.05
N CYS A 31 -4.70 15.80 1.12
CA CYS A 31 -5.32 16.96 0.49
C CYS A 31 -4.79 18.26 1.08
N THR A 32 -4.71 18.36 2.41
CA THR A 32 -4.13 19.52 3.10
C THR A 32 -2.68 19.73 2.68
N LYS A 33 -1.87 18.66 2.62
CA LYS A 33 -0.49 18.71 2.15
C LYS A 33 -0.39 19.22 0.71
N LYS A 34 -1.27 18.77 -0.18
CA LYS A 34 -1.34 19.22 -1.58
C LYS A 34 -1.66 20.71 -1.65
N ILE A 35 -2.72 21.16 -0.96
CA ILE A 35 -3.12 22.57 -0.90
C ILE A 35 -1.97 23.45 -0.39
N LEU A 36 -1.29 23.05 0.68
CA LEU A 36 -0.17 23.81 1.23
C LEU A 36 1.01 23.87 0.25
N ARG A 37 1.32 22.78 -0.45
CA ARG A 37 2.39 22.76 -1.47
C ARG A 37 2.05 23.70 -2.63
N ASP A 38 0.81 23.63 -3.14
CA ASP A 38 0.34 24.46 -4.24
C ASP A 38 0.38 25.95 -3.84
N ARG A 39 0.02 26.28 -2.59
CA ARG A 39 0.13 27.64 -2.04
C ARG A 39 1.57 28.13 -1.93
N ILE A 40 2.51 27.27 -1.54
CA ILE A 40 3.94 27.64 -1.48
C ILE A 40 4.48 27.90 -2.89
N GLN A 41 4.12 27.08 -3.88
CA GLN A 41 4.52 27.25 -5.28
C GLN A 41 3.88 28.50 -5.92
N ALA A 42 2.62 28.80 -5.59
CA ALA A 42 1.95 30.01 -6.03
C ALA A 42 2.58 31.28 -5.42
N ARG A 43 3.04 31.24 -4.16
CA ARG A 43 3.76 32.35 -3.53
C ARG A 43 5.09 32.71 -4.18
N SER A 44 5.72 31.78 -4.90
CA SER A 44 6.93 32.05 -5.70
C SER A 44 6.65 32.70 -7.07
N SER A 45 5.40 32.77 -7.52
CA SER A 45 4.99 33.48 -8.75
C SER A 45 4.15 34.70 -8.37
N VAL A 46 4.67 35.91 -8.55
CA VAL A 46 3.96 37.16 -8.24
C VAL A 46 2.72 37.29 -9.14
N ASN A 47 1.52 37.03 -8.60
CA ASN A 47 0.24 37.63 -8.97
C ASN A 47 -0.87 37.03 -8.09
N ASN A 48 -1.32 37.81 -7.09
CA ASN A 48 -2.02 37.28 -5.93
C ASN A 48 -3.27 38.10 -5.63
N GLU A 49 -4.36 37.89 -6.38
CA GLU A 49 -5.69 38.42 -6.01
C GLU A 49 -6.86 37.42 -6.19
N ASN A 50 -6.72 36.35 -6.97
CA ASN A 50 -7.85 35.42 -7.25
C ASN A 50 -7.85 34.10 -6.44
N PHE A 51 -6.88 33.86 -5.56
CA PHE A 51 -6.71 32.52 -4.93
C PHE A 51 -7.42 32.33 -3.57
N ILE A 52 -7.95 33.39 -2.96
CA ILE A 52 -8.63 33.27 -1.65
C ILE A 52 -10.03 32.63 -1.81
N ALA A 53 -10.68 32.75 -2.97
CA ALA A 53 -12.06 32.33 -3.19
C ALA A 53 -12.31 30.80 -3.25
N ASN A 54 -11.29 29.97 -3.51
CA ASN A 54 -11.46 28.50 -3.62
C ASN A 54 -11.08 27.73 -2.34
N SER A 55 -10.97 28.42 -1.20
CA SER A 55 -10.58 27.80 0.08
C SER A 55 -11.72 27.11 0.83
N HIS A 56 -12.94 27.12 0.29
CA HIS A 56 -14.06 26.37 0.85
C HIS A 56 -14.18 24.98 0.21
N SER A 57 -13.67 23.98 0.94
CA SER A 57 -14.12 22.59 0.91
C SER A 57 -14.37 21.98 -0.48
N ASN A 58 -13.29 21.58 -1.17
CA ASN A 58 -13.47 20.47 -2.10
C ASN A 58 -13.89 19.24 -1.27
N PRO A 59 -15.08 18.66 -1.51
CA PRO A 59 -15.50 17.46 -0.80
C PRO A 59 -14.49 16.35 -1.09
N LEU A 60 -14.11 15.59 -0.05
CA LEU A 60 -13.25 14.41 -0.17
C LEU A 60 -13.77 13.50 -1.30
N SER A 61 -13.02 13.39 -2.38
CA SER A 61 -13.39 12.56 -3.51
C SER A 61 -13.14 11.09 -3.20
N ALA A 62 -13.83 10.21 -3.93
CA ALA A 62 -13.53 8.78 -3.93
C ALA A 62 -12.06 8.53 -4.31
N GLU A 63 -11.50 9.37 -5.20
CA GLU A 63 -10.10 9.30 -5.60
C GLU A 63 -9.15 9.59 -4.43
N ASP A 64 -9.46 10.58 -3.58
CA ASP A 64 -8.63 10.92 -2.42
C ASP A 64 -8.59 9.77 -1.41
N LEU A 65 -9.72 9.07 -1.25
CA LEU A 65 -9.78 7.86 -0.41
C LEU A 65 -8.98 6.70 -1.01
N ALA A 66 -8.98 6.55 -2.34
CA ALA A 66 -8.17 5.55 -3.03
C ALA A 66 -6.66 5.86 -2.90
N GLN A 67 -6.26 7.12 -3.04
CA GLN A 67 -4.87 7.54 -2.82
C GLN A 67 -4.44 7.36 -1.36
N ALA A 68 -5.31 7.65 -0.40
CA ALA A 68 -5.05 7.41 1.02
C ALA A 68 -4.85 5.92 1.32
N GLU A 69 -5.69 5.05 0.76
CA GLU A 69 -5.57 3.60 0.85
C GLU A 69 -4.19 3.13 0.38
N ILE A 70 -3.77 3.55 -0.82
CA ILE A 70 -2.47 3.23 -1.38
C ILE A 70 -1.33 3.77 -0.52
N ALA A 71 -1.43 5.01 -0.04
CA ALA A 71 -0.41 5.63 0.80
C ALA A 71 -0.20 4.88 2.13
N ILE A 72 -1.30 4.48 2.78
CA ILE A 72 -1.25 3.69 4.03
C ILE A 72 -0.56 2.35 3.77
N VAL A 73 -0.95 1.65 2.69
CA VAL A 73 -0.37 0.35 2.36
C VAL A 73 1.12 0.48 2.04
N LYS A 74 1.52 1.50 1.28
CA LYS A 74 2.93 1.81 1.02
C LYS A 74 3.71 2.02 2.32
N PHE A 75 3.17 2.82 3.23
CA PHE A 75 3.80 3.08 4.53
C PHE A 75 4.04 1.79 5.32
N ILE A 76 3.03 0.91 5.40
CA ILE A 76 3.15 -0.36 6.12
C ILE A 76 4.16 -1.30 5.46
N GLN A 77 4.19 -1.34 4.12
CA GLN A 77 5.16 -2.15 3.41
C GLN A 77 6.59 -1.64 3.61
N LEU A 78 6.79 -0.32 3.62
CA LEU A 78 8.08 0.30 3.90
C LEU A 78 8.57 0.01 5.32
N THR A 79 7.68 -0.03 6.31
CA THR A 79 8.05 -0.34 7.69
C THR A 79 8.31 -1.84 7.91
N MET A 80 7.50 -2.71 7.30
CA MET A 80 7.55 -4.16 7.56
C MET A 80 8.44 -4.94 6.57
N PHE A 81 8.65 -4.44 5.36
CA PHE A 81 9.46 -5.06 4.31
C PHE A 81 10.54 -4.10 3.72
N PRO A 82 11.31 -3.37 4.56
CA PRO A 82 12.27 -2.40 4.06
C PRO A 82 13.37 -3.06 3.21
N LYS A 83 13.82 -4.25 3.62
CA LYS A 83 14.89 -4.99 2.93
C LYS A 83 14.42 -5.46 1.55
N GLU A 84 13.21 -6.01 1.47
CA GLU A 84 12.61 -6.46 0.22
C GLU A 84 12.42 -5.32 -0.77
N ILE A 85 11.88 -4.20 -0.30
CA ILE A 85 11.65 -3.02 -1.14
C ILE A 85 12.99 -2.47 -1.63
N MET A 86 13.99 -2.36 -0.76
CA MET A 86 15.32 -1.90 -1.13
C MET A 86 15.98 -2.83 -2.17
N CYS A 87 15.89 -4.15 -1.98
CA CYS A 87 16.39 -5.11 -2.96
C CYS A 87 15.66 -4.99 -4.30
N LEU A 88 14.36 -4.70 -4.31
CA LEU A 88 13.55 -4.60 -5.52
C LEU A 88 13.63 -3.23 -6.21
N SER A 89 13.87 -2.15 -5.46
CA SER A 89 13.95 -0.77 -5.99
C SER A 89 15.20 -0.53 -6.81
N ASN A 90 16.31 -1.17 -6.43
CA ASN A 90 17.61 -1.04 -7.11
C ASN A 90 17.67 -1.84 -8.42
N ILE A 91 16.60 -2.58 -8.75
CA ILE A 91 16.47 -3.41 -9.93
C ILE A 91 15.68 -2.64 -11.00
N LYS A 92 16.16 -1.44 -11.35
CA LYS A 92 15.66 -0.74 -12.54
C LYS A 92 16.46 -1.22 -13.76
N LEU A 93 15.77 -2.03 -14.58
CA LEU A 93 15.94 -2.30 -16.02
C LEU A 93 17.34 -2.16 -16.64
N GLU A 94 17.90 -3.27 -17.12
CA GLU A 94 18.69 -3.25 -18.35
C GLU A 94 18.03 -4.17 -19.38
N ASP A 95 17.64 -3.57 -20.51
CA ASP A 95 17.35 -4.25 -21.76
C ASP A 95 18.64 -4.89 -22.28
N SER A 96 18.88 -6.14 -21.91
CA SER A 96 20.02 -6.90 -22.42
C SER A 96 19.72 -8.39 -22.41
N ALA A 97 20.30 -9.11 -23.37
CA ALA A 97 20.12 -10.55 -23.62
C ALA A 97 20.36 -11.46 -22.39
N ASP A 98 20.88 -10.89 -21.29
CA ASP A 98 21.12 -11.53 -19.99
C ASP A 98 19.95 -11.48 -18.99
N TYR A 99 18.76 -10.99 -19.39
CA TYR A 99 17.56 -10.90 -18.53
C TYR A 99 17.25 -12.18 -17.74
N ARG A 100 17.48 -13.37 -18.32
CA ARG A 100 17.26 -14.67 -17.65
C ARG A 100 18.26 -14.94 -16.52
N LYS A 101 19.52 -14.56 -16.69
CA LYS A 101 20.58 -14.70 -15.67
C LYS A 101 20.36 -13.71 -14.52
N PHE A 102 19.92 -12.51 -14.86
CA PHE A 102 19.52 -11.46 -13.93
C PHE A 102 18.26 -11.81 -13.11
N GLN A 103 17.24 -12.41 -13.73
CA GLN A 103 16.06 -12.88 -13.00
C GLN A 103 16.41 -14.03 -12.03
N LYS A 104 17.38 -14.88 -12.40
CA LYS A 104 17.90 -15.95 -11.52
C LYS A 104 18.66 -15.38 -10.33
N SER A 105 19.53 -14.38 -10.52
CA SER A 105 20.24 -13.73 -9.40
C SER A 105 19.27 -12.94 -8.50
N LYS A 106 18.32 -12.20 -9.07
CA LYS A 106 17.22 -11.53 -8.33
C LYS A 106 16.45 -12.51 -7.45
N LYS A 107 16.02 -13.64 -8.02
CA LYS A 107 15.28 -14.68 -7.30
C LYS A 107 16.11 -15.30 -6.18
N LEU A 108 17.41 -15.48 -6.37
CA LEU A 108 18.33 -15.99 -5.34
C LEU A 108 18.53 -14.98 -4.21
N THR A 109 18.66 -13.69 -4.52
CA THR A 109 18.77 -12.62 -3.51
C THR A 109 17.50 -12.50 -2.69
N ILE A 110 16.33 -12.46 -3.34
CA ILE A 110 15.04 -12.43 -2.64
C ILE A 110 14.84 -13.70 -1.79
N LYS A 111 15.25 -14.87 -2.28
CA LYS A 111 15.19 -16.13 -1.52
C LYS A 111 16.03 -16.11 -0.24
N LYS A 112 17.16 -15.39 -0.23
CA LYS A 112 18.04 -15.24 0.94
C LYS A 112 17.53 -14.19 1.93
N VAL A 113 16.90 -13.12 1.44
CA VAL A 113 16.56 -11.95 2.25
C VAL A 113 15.11 -11.99 2.74
N SER A 114 14.21 -12.64 2.01
CA SER A 114 12.78 -12.43 2.18
C SER A 114 12.00 -13.67 2.62
N SER A 115 11.21 -13.49 3.68
CA SER A 115 10.22 -14.48 4.13
C SER A 115 9.09 -14.68 3.11
N ILE A 116 8.90 -13.75 2.17
CA ILE A 116 7.86 -13.76 1.14
C ILE A 116 8.36 -14.19 -0.24
N HIS A 117 9.59 -14.67 -0.37
CA HIS A 117 10.16 -15.08 -1.68
C HIS A 117 9.31 -16.10 -2.45
N ARG A 118 8.54 -16.94 -1.74
CA ARG A 118 7.63 -17.92 -2.34
C ARG A 118 6.46 -17.28 -3.10
N LEU A 119 6.16 -16.02 -2.83
CA LEU A 119 5.11 -15.23 -3.48
C LEU A 119 5.61 -14.51 -4.75
N ASP A 120 6.87 -14.73 -5.14
CA ASP A 120 7.53 -14.05 -6.25
C ASP A 120 7.30 -12.52 -6.22
N PRO A 121 7.71 -11.84 -5.12
CA PRO A 121 7.33 -10.46 -4.89
C PRO A 121 7.98 -9.54 -5.92
N TYR A 122 7.19 -8.59 -6.43
CA TYR A 122 7.68 -7.56 -7.34
C TYR A 122 7.13 -6.18 -6.95
N LEU A 123 7.85 -5.14 -7.34
CA LEU A 123 7.51 -3.76 -7.04
C LEU A 123 6.81 -3.13 -8.25
N LYS A 124 5.60 -2.61 -8.05
CA LYS A 124 4.86 -1.82 -9.04
C LYS A 124 4.40 -0.52 -8.38
N ASP A 125 4.76 0.62 -8.96
CA ASP A 125 4.42 1.95 -8.45
C ASP A 125 4.81 2.17 -6.97
N GLY A 126 5.89 1.53 -6.53
CA GLY A 126 6.36 1.55 -5.14
C GLY A 126 5.56 0.68 -4.17
N ILE A 127 4.70 -0.22 -4.68
CA ILE A 127 3.91 -1.18 -3.89
C ILE A 127 4.41 -2.59 -4.15
N LEU A 128 4.60 -3.35 -3.08
CA LEU A 128 4.98 -4.75 -3.13
C LEU A 128 3.76 -5.63 -3.44
N ARG A 129 3.82 -6.37 -4.55
CA ARG A 129 2.73 -7.23 -5.04
C ARG A 129 3.19 -8.66 -5.25
N VAL A 130 2.24 -9.59 -5.23
CA VAL A 130 2.46 -11.01 -5.54
C VAL A 130 2.61 -11.20 -7.06
N GLY A 131 3.67 -11.86 -7.49
CA GLY A 131 3.90 -12.25 -8.88
C GLY A 131 3.60 -13.72 -9.15
N GLY A 132 3.80 -14.14 -10.40
CA GLY A 132 3.92 -15.56 -10.76
C GLY A 132 2.84 -16.11 -11.69
N ARG A 133 2.15 -17.18 -11.25
CA ARG A 133 1.43 -18.11 -12.15
C ARG A 133 0.14 -17.54 -12.77
N LEU A 134 -0.36 -16.41 -12.27
CA LEU A 134 -1.59 -15.77 -12.77
C LEU A 134 -1.35 -14.72 -13.86
N ASN A 135 -0.10 -14.54 -14.32
CA ASN A 135 0.22 -13.57 -15.38
C ASN A 135 -0.52 -13.81 -16.71
N ARG A 136 -1.08 -15.01 -16.93
CA ARG A 136 -1.79 -15.40 -18.15
C ARG A 136 -3.30 -15.59 -17.94
N ALA A 137 -3.82 -15.28 -16.76
CA ALA A 137 -5.24 -15.41 -16.47
C ALA A 137 -5.98 -14.13 -16.90
N GLU A 138 -7.18 -14.26 -17.44
CA GLU A 138 -8.10 -13.14 -17.73
C GLU A 138 -8.73 -12.63 -16.43
N LEU A 139 -7.90 -12.13 -15.53
CA LEU A 139 -8.31 -11.55 -14.25
C LEU A 139 -7.98 -10.06 -14.23
N SER A 140 -8.70 -9.32 -13.39
CA SER A 140 -8.34 -7.93 -13.12
C SER A 140 -6.88 -7.88 -12.66
N PRO A 141 -6.11 -6.82 -13.01
CA PRO A 141 -4.71 -6.71 -12.61
C PRO A 141 -4.54 -6.67 -11.08
N GLU A 142 -5.57 -6.24 -10.34
CA GLU A 142 -5.55 -6.25 -8.87
C GLU A 142 -5.66 -7.67 -8.31
N THR A 143 -6.50 -8.50 -8.93
CA THR A 143 -6.71 -9.91 -8.52
C THR A 143 -5.59 -10.83 -9.01
N ALA A 144 -5.06 -10.56 -10.20
CA ALA A 144 -3.89 -11.29 -10.71
C ALA A 144 -2.64 -11.02 -9.86
N HIS A 145 -2.52 -9.79 -9.34
CA HIS A 145 -1.35 -9.32 -8.60
C HIS A 145 -1.73 -8.61 -7.29
N PRO A 146 -2.23 -9.36 -6.30
CA PRO A 146 -2.70 -8.78 -5.05
C PRO A 146 -1.55 -8.12 -4.28
N ILE A 147 -1.89 -7.08 -3.53
CA ILE A 147 -0.96 -6.31 -2.73
C ILE A 147 -0.56 -7.09 -1.49
N ILE A 148 0.74 -7.23 -1.23
CA ILE A 148 1.24 -8.01 -0.10
C ILE A 148 1.02 -7.23 1.21
N LEU A 149 0.34 -7.83 2.16
CA LEU A 149 0.12 -7.25 3.49
C LEU A 149 0.84 -8.08 4.57
N PRO A 150 1.49 -7.42 5.55
CA PRO A 150 2.11 -8.10 6.68
C PRO A 150 1.08 -8.79 7.56
N TYR A 151 1.47 -9.93 8.11
CA TYR A 151 0.70 -10.61 9.14
C TYR A 151 0.81 -9.83 10.47
N LYS A 152 -0.28 -9.74 11.23
CA LYS A 152 -0.32 -9.08 12.57
C LYS A 152 -0.01 -7.57 12.60
N ASN A 153 -0.22 -6.84 11.50
CA ASN A 153 -0.23 -5.38 11.53
C ASN A 153 -1.64 -4.84 11.85
N HIS A 154 -1.73 -3.76 12.64
CA HIS A 154 -3.01 -3.14 13.02
C HIS A 154 -3.88 -2.80 11.80
N VAL A 155 -3.29 -2.21 10.75
CA VAL A 155 -4.04 -1.85 9.55
C VAL A 155 -4.53 -3.07 8.80
N THR A 156 -3.74 -4.14 8.71
CA THR A 156 -4.20 -5.42 8.13
C THR A 156 -5.42 -5.94 8.89
N ILE A 157 -5.42 -5.84 10.22
CA ILE A 157 -6.57 -6.21 11.05
C ILE A 157 -7.77 -5.30 10.77
N LEU A 158 -7.56 -3.98 10.61
CA LEU A 158 -8.63 -3.03 10.24
C LEU A 158 -9.28 -3.41 8.90
N ILE A 159 -8.47 -3.76 7.89
CA ILE A 159 -8.94 -4.17 6.56
C ILE A 159 -9.76 -5.46 6.66
N ILE A 160 -9.23 -6.49 7.33
CA ILE A 160 -9.93 -7.78 7.52
C ILE A 160 -11.28 -7.54 8.21
N ARG A 161 -11.29 -6.73 9.28
CA ARG A 161 -12.51 -6.43 10.03
C ARG A 161 -13.52 -5.64 9.21
N HIS A 162 -13.05 -4.73 8.37
CA HIS A 162 -13.91 -3.95 7.47
C HIS A 162 -14.60 -4.88 6.45
N LEU A 163 -13.85 -5.73 5.77
CA LEU A 163 -14.39 -6.68 4.81
C LEU A 163 -15.32 -7.70 5.47
N HIS A 164 -14.97 -8.21 6.65
CA HIS A 164 -15.83 -9.12 7.40
C HIS A 164 -17.19 -8.50 7.74
N ARG A 165 -17.24 -7.21 8.12
CA ARG A 165 -18.51 -6.49 8.35
C ARG A 165 -19.27 -6.23 7.05
N GLN A 166 -18.58 -5.83 5.98
CA GLN A 166 -19.21 -5.57 4.68
C GLN A 166 -19.87 -6.81 4.09
N LEU A 167 -19.25 -7.97 4.28
CA LEU A 167 -19.78 -9.26 3.82
C LEU A 167 -20.82 -9.85 4.78
N GLY A 168 -21.30 -9.11 5.80
CA GLY A 168 -22.34 -9.58 6.70
C GLY A 168 -21.90 -10.72 7.63
N HIS A 169 -20.63 -10.74 8.07
CA HIS A 169 -20.10 -11.73 9.00
C HIS A 169 -20.11 -13.18 8.48
N VAL A 170 -19.97 -13.36 7.16
CA VAL A 170 -19.80 -14.67 6.53
C VAL A 170 -18.59 -15.43 7.07
N GLY A 171 -18.62 -16.75 6.91
CA GLY A 171 -17.56 -17.64 7.38
C GLY A 171 -16.16 -17.25 6.86
N ARG A 172 -15.14 -17.60 7.64
CA ARG A 172 -13.72 -17.26 7.40
C ARG A 172 -13.26 -17.40 5.96
N ASN A 173 -13.61 -18.51 5.30
CA ASN A 173 -13.16 -18.79 3.93
C ASN A 173 -13.68 -17.77 2.91
N HIS A 174 -14.91 -17.27 3.08
CA HIS A 174 -15.48 -16.24 2.22
C HIS A 174 -14.74 -14.91 2.40
N VAL A 175 -14.44 -14.54 3.64
CA VAL A 175 -13.65 -13.33 3.92
C VAL A 175 -12.25 -13.43 3.34
N ILE A 176 -11.60 -14.59 3.45
CA ILE A 176 -10.27 -14.81 2.85
C ILE A 176 -10.33 -14.73 1.32
N ALA A 177 -11.37 -15.27 0.69
CA ALA A 177 -11.57 -15.17 -0.75
C ALA A 177 -11.71 -13.70 -1.19
N ALA A 178 -12.57 -12.93 -0.52
CA ALA A 178 -12.75 -11.51 -0.80
C ALA A 178 -11.47 -10.68 -0.55
N ILE A 179 -10.72 -10.99 0.51
CA ILE A 179 -9.41 -10.36 0.76
C ILE A 179 -8.48 -10.63 -0.43
N ARG A 180 -8.43 -11.86 -0.95
CA ARG A 180 -7.53 -12.27 -2.04
C ARG A 180 -7.81 -11.59 -3.38
N GLU A 181 -8.98 -10.97 -3.56
CA GLU A 181 -9.28 -10.20 -4.77
C GLU A 181 -8.37 -8.97 -4.92
N LYS A 182 -7.86 -8.43 -3.82
CA LYS A 182 -7.02 -7.21 -3.80
C LYS A 182 -5.75 -7.33 -2.96
N TYR A 183 -5.77 -8.16 -1.92
CA TYR A 183 -4.74 -8.23 -0.89
C TYR A 183 -4.28 -9.66 -0.63
N TRP A 184 -2.97 -9.82 -0.44
CA TRP A 184 -2.37 -11.07 0.00
C TRP A 184 -1.81 -10.92 1.40
N VAL A 185 -2.59 -11.33 2.40
CA VAL A 185 -2.13 -11.34 3.80
C VAL A 185 -1.23 -12.54 4.02
N ILE A 186 0.02 -12.28 4.40
CA ILE A 186 1.00 -13.33 4.69
C ILE A 186 0.45 -14.20 5.83
N LYS A 187 0.58 -15.53 5.70
CA LYS A 187 0.16 -16.49 6.74
C LYS A 187 -1.32 -16.41 7.16
N VAL A 188 -2.24 -15.94 6.30
CA VAL A 188 -3.69 -15.87 6.62
C VAL A 188 -4.33 -17.22 6.99
N ASN A 189 -3.72 -18.33 6.53
CA ASN A 189 -4.16 -19.70 6.81
C ASN A 189 -3.34 -20.41 7.90
N ALA A 190 -2.30 -19.78 8.45
CA ALA A 190 -1.56 -20.36 9.57
C ALA A 190 -2.40 -20.16 10.84
N ALA A 191 -3.23 -21.16 11.14
CA ALA A 191 -3.87 -21.34 12.44
C ALA A 191 -2.88 -22.02 13.38
#